data_AF-A0A1E5XQS0-F1
#
_entry.id   AF-A0A1E5XQS0-F1
#
_cell.length_a   1.000
_cell.length_b   1.000
_cell.length_c   1.000
_cell.angle_alpha   90.00
_cell.angle_beta   90.00
_cell.angle_gamma   90.00
#
_symmetry.space_group_name_H-M   'P 1'
#
loop_
_entity.id
_entity.type
_entity.pdbx_description
1 polymer ?
#
loop_
_entity_poly.entity_id
_entity_poly.type
_entity_poly.pdbx_seq_one_letter_code
_entity_poly.pdbx_strand_id
1 'polypeptide(L)' 'MLAEVMKVTGATTKKAAVEEALLRVAKTHRLRKMINEMTGKGWNGDLDEMRGGLSVIHAK' A
#
# COMPACT_ATOMS: atom_id res chain seq x y z
N MET A 1 1.65 -10.40 23.03
CA MET A 1 1.71 -10.82 21.61
C MET A 1 0.49 -11.61 21.16
N LEU A 2 0.29 -12.89 21.53
CA LEU A 2 -0.79 -13.67 20.88
C LEU A 2 -2.21 -13.15 21.17
N ALA A 3 -2.47 -12.73 22.41
CA ALA A 3 -3.74 -12.11 22.79
C ALA A 3 -4.00 -10.77 22.06
N GLU A 4 -2.93 -10.03 21.77
CA GLU A 4 -3.00 -8.78 21.00
C GLU A 4 -3.30 -9.06 19.53
N VAL A 5 -2.65 -10.06 18.94
CA VAL A 5 -2.98 -10.51 17.57
C VAL A 5 -4.43 -10.98 17.51
N MET A 6 -4.89 -11.81 18.45
CA MET A 6 -6.29 -12.23 18.55
C MET A 6 -7.24 -11.04 18.64
N LYS A 7 -6.90 -10.01 19.41
CA LYS A 7 -7.70 -8.78 19.52
C LYS A 7 -7.76 -8.01 18.21
N VAL A 8 -6.64 -7.86 17.50
CA VAL A 8 -6.54 -7.12 16.24
C VAL A 8 -7.16 -7.89 15.07
N THR A 9 -7.11 -9.22 15.08
CA THR A 9 -7.69 -10.06 14.03
C THR A 9 -9.13 -10.47 14.31
N GLY A 10 -9.61 -10.34 15.55
CA GLY A 10 -10.90 -10.88 16.00
C GLY A 10 -10.91 -12.40 16.14
N ALA A 11 -9.74 -13.05 16.10
CA ALA A 11 -9.65 -14.51 16.18
C ALA A 11 -10.00 -15.02 17.57
N THR A 12 -10.92 -15.98 17.65
CA THR A 12 -11.34 -16.63 18.90
C THR A 12 -10.37 -17.72 19.36
N THR A 13 -9.46 -18.15 18.47
CA THR A 13 -8.44 -19.16 18.79
C THR A 13 -7.03 -18.68 18.46
N LYS A 14 -6.07 -19.21 19.20
CA LYS A 14 -4.64 -18.99 19.00
C LYS A 14 -4.18 -19.41 17.59
N LYS A 15 -4.67 -20.56 17.11
CA LYS A 15 -4.35 -21.08 15.77
C LYS A 15 -4.83 -20.13 14.67
N ALA A 16 -6.10 -19.72 14.72
CA ALA A 16 -6.66 -18.79 13.74
C ALA A 16 -5.92 -17.44 13.74
N ALA A 17 -5.51 -16.95 14.91
CA ALA A 17 -4.72 -15.73 15.02
C ALA A 17 -3.35 -15.84 14.33
N VAL A 18 -2.67 -16.98 14.48
CA VAL A 18 -1.38 -17.24 13.83
C VAL A 18 -1.55 -17.38 12.32
N GLU A 19 -2.56 -18.13 11.86
CA GLU A 19 -2.85 -18.29 10.43
C GLU A 19 -3.14 -16.95 9.76
N GLU A 20 -3.99 -16.12 10.37
CA GLU A 20 -4.30 -14.79 9.86
C GLU A 20 -3.06 -13.87 9.82
N ALA A 21 -2.21 -13.92 10.86
CA ALA A 21 -0.96 -13.17 10.87
C ALA A 21 -0.02 -13.59 9.72
N LEU A 22 0.12 -14.90 9.49
CA LEU A 22 0.95 -15.43 8.39
C LEU A 22 0.41 -15.03 7.02
N LEU A 23 -0.92 -15.08 6.83
CA LEU A 23 -1.56 -14.63 5.59
C LEU A 23 -1.28 -13.15 5.31
N ARG A 24 -1.38 -12.29 6.33
CA ARG A 24 -1.08 -10.86 6.21
C ARG A 24 0.38 -10.60 5.85
N VAL A 25 1.32 -11.33 6.47
CA VAL A 25 2.75 -11.23 6.16
C VAL A 25 3.01 -11.61 4.70
N ALA A 26 2.48 -12.75 4.25
CA ALA A 26 2.65 -13.20 2.87
C ALA A 26 2.03 -12.23 1.86
N LYS A 27 0.82 -11.72 2.13
CA LYS A 27 0.15 -10.72 1.28
C LYS A 27 0.96 -9.44 1.19
N THR A 28 1.43 -8.92 2.32
CA THR A 28 2.24 -7.70 2.39
C THR A 28 3.53 -7.85 1.60
N HIS A 29 4.21 -8.99 1.73
CA HIS A 29 5.41 -9.29 0.95
C HIS A 29 5.15 -9.27 -0.57
N ARG A 30 4.07 -9.92 -1.03
CA ARG A 30 3.70 -9.92 -2.46
C ARG A 30 3.39 -8.51 -2.98
N LEU A 31 2.62 -7.72 -2.22
CA LEU A 31 2.30 -6.34 -2.60
C LEU A 31 3.55 -5.47 -2.68
N ARG A 32 4.46 -5.57 -1.71
CA ARG A 32 5.75 -4.86 -1.75
C ARG A 32 6.58 -5.26 -2.96
N LYS A 33 6.60 -6.54 -3.31
CA LYS A 33 7.28 -7.03 -4.52
C LYS A 33 6.69 -6.37 -5.77
N MET A 34 5.37 -6.36 -5.92
CA MET A 34 4.70 -5.71 -7.05
C MET A 34 4.99 -4.20 -7.11
N ILE A 35 4.99 -3.51 -5.97
CA ILE A 35 5.34 -2.09 -5.90
C ILE A 35 6.78 -1.88 -6.39
N ASN A 36 7.72 -2.70 -5.93
CA ASN A 36 9.11 -2.64 -6.37
C ASN A 36 9.26 -2.93 -7.86
N GLU A 37 8.47 -3.84 -8.42
CA GLU A 37 8.44 -4.13 -9.86
C GLU A 37 7.88 -2.96 -10.68
N MET A 38 7.04 -2.10 -10.10
CA MET A 38 6.55 -0.89 -10.75
C MET A 38 7.57 0.25 -10.76
N THR A 39 8.57 0.22 -9.86
CA THR A 39 9.65 1.22 -9.81
C THR A 39 10.38 1.25 -11.14
N GLY A 40 10.51 2.44 -11.73
CA GLY A 40 11.23 2.64 -12.99
C GLY A 40 10.45 2.27 -14.26
N LYS A 41 9.19 1.80 -14.16
CA LYS A 41 8.33 1.59 -15.35
C LYS A 41 7.89 2.89 -16.04
N GLY A 42 8.16 4.04 -15.43
CA GLY A 42 7.76 5.36 -15.94
C GLY A 42 6.25 5.57 -15.88
N TRP A 43 5.82 6.78 -16.18
CA TRP A 43 4.41 7.15 -16.34
C TRP A 43 4.32 8.13 -17.50
N ASN A 44 3.40 7.87 -18.44
CA ASN A 44 3.34 8.58 -19.72
C ASN A 44 2.34 9.76 -19.75
N GLY A 45 1.70 10.08 -18.63
CA GLY A 45 0.81 11.23 -18.59
C GLY A 45 1.55 12.54 -18.35
N ASP A 46 0.83 13.64 -18.44
CA ASP A 46 1.30 14.97 -18.07
C ASP A 46 0.75 15.34 -16.69
N LEU A 47 1.64 15.53 -15.71
CA LEU A 47 1.26 15.90 -14.34
C LEU A 47 0.68 17.30 -14.26
N ASP A 48 1.13 18.21 -15.13
CA ASP A 48 0.71 19.60 -15.13
C ASP A 48 -0.67 19.74 -15.80
N GLU A 49 -0.93 18.96 -16.85
CA GLU A 49 -2.26 18.84 -17.45
C GLU A 49 -3.28 18.31 -16.42
N MET A 50 -2.95 17.22 -15.71
CA MET A 50 -3.83 16.63 -14.70
C MET A 50 -4.11 17.55 -13.50
N ARG A 51 -3.17 18.44 -13.17
CA ARG A 51 -3.33 19.44 -12.10
C ARG A 51 -4.12 20.67 -12.55
N GLY A 52 -4.58 20.70 -13.80
CA GLY A 52 -5.41 21.77 -14.34
C GLY A 52 -4.61 22.96 -14.89
N GLY A 53 -3.31 22.81 -15.14
CA GLY A 53 -2.45 23.83 -15.73
C GLY A 53 -2.30 25.07 -14.84
N LEU A 54 -1.15 25.24 -14.19
CA LEU A 54 -0.85 26.50 -13.52
C LEU A 54 -0.72 27.62 -14.57
N SER A 55 -1.80 28.36 -14.79
CA SER A 55 -1.75 29.73 -15.34
C SER A 55 -1.09 30.63 -14.28
N VAL A 56 0.22 30.53 -14.14
CA VAL A 56 1.00 31.55 -13.43
C VAL A 56 1.14 32.71 -14.40
N ILE A 57 0.20 33.65 -14.31
CA ILE A 57 0.28 34.95 -14.94
C ILE A 57 1.59 35.60 -14.49
N HIS A 58 2.61 35.60 -15.36
CA HIS A 58 3.77 36.45 -15.20
C HIS A 58 3.32 37.90 -15.39
N ALA A 59 2.97 38.58 -14.30
CA ALA A 59 2.85 40.02 -14.29
C ALA A 59 4.27 40.60 -14.45
N LYS A 60 4.48 41.32 -15.56
CA LYS A 60 5.71 42.05 -15.86
C LYS A 60 5.67 43.43 -15.22
#